data_AF-A0A2V3JLC8-F1
#
_entry.id   AF-A0A2V3JLC8-F1
#
_cell.length_a   1.000
_cell.length_b   1.000
_cell.length_c   1.000
_cell.angle_alpha   90.00
_cell.angle_beta   90.00
_cell.angle_gamma   90.00
#
_symmetry.space_group_name_H-M   'P 1'
#
loop_
_entity.id
_entity.type
_entity.pdbx_description
1 polymer ?
#
loop_
_entity_poly.entity_id
_entity_poly.type
_entity_poly.pdbx_seq_one_letter_code
_entity_poly.pdbx_strand_id
1 'polypeptide(L)'
;MEPDRCSFCKGRLIKGETEFIVRVGSELLVIRDIPAYVCEECGEAYYTPDISRRIDRIMERFHESKLLVHPIAAGELGMREDVGILA
;
A
#
# COMPACT_ATOMS: atom_id res chain seq x y z
N MET A 1 7.21 20.42 -7.78
CA MET A 1 7.08 19.91 -9.16
C MET A 1 6.13 18.74 -9.10
N GLU A 2 5.04 18.77 -9.87
CA GLU A 2 4.13 17.62 -9.99
C GLU A 2 4.71 16.68 -11.07
N PRO A 3 4.93 15.39 -10.78
CA PRO A 3 5.54 14.47 -11.73
C PRO A 3 4.53 14.03 -12.79
N ASP A 4 4.90 14.10 -14.08
CA ASP A 4 4.05 13.66 -15.20
C ASP A 4 4.47 12.29 -15.77
N ARG A 5 5.68 11.83 -15.44
CA ARG A 5 6.26 10.56 -15.92
C ARG A 5 6.74 9.68 -14.78
N CYS A 6 6.45 8.38 -14.88
CA CYS A 6 6.94 7.38 -13.93
C CYS A 6 8.46 7.20 -14.08
N SER A 7 9.20 7.33 -12.99
CA SER A 7 10.65 7.12 -12.95
C SER A 7 11.04 5.67 -13.30
N PHE A 8 10.18 4.70 -12.99
CA PHE A 8 10.38 3.27 -13.24
C PHE A 8 10.16 2.90 -14.71
N CYS A 9 8.92 3.01 -15.22
CA CYS A 9 8.54 2.52 -16.56
C CYS A 9 8.39 3.61 -17.63
N LYS A 10 8.53 4.90 -17.27
CA LYS A 10 8.31 6.08 -18.15
C LYS A 10 6.87 6.30 -18.64
N GLY A 11 5.92 5.51 -18.13
CA GLY A 11 4.48 5.71 -18.35
C GLY A 11 3.95 7.04 -17.80
N ARG A 12 2.74 7.43 -18.21
CA ARG A 12 2.07 8.65 -17.75
C ARG A 12 1.63 8.49 -16.30
N LEU A 13 1.84 9.54 -15.50
CA LEU A 13 1.31 9.64 -14.14
C LEU A 13 0.02 10.46 -14.14
N ILE A 14 -1.01 9.95 -13.48
CA ILE A 14 -2.30 10.63 -13.31
C ILE A 14 -2.63 10.80 -11.83
N LYS A 15 -3.36 11.86 -11.49
CA LYS A 15 -3.93 12.01 -10.14
C LYS A 15 -5.00 10.94 -9.93
N GLY A 16 -4.94 10.24 -8.81
CA GLY A 16 -5.89 9.21 -8.44
C GLY A 16 -5.76 8.84 -6.98
N GLU A 17 -6.31 7.68 -6.64
CA GLU A 17 -6.19 7.08 -5.31
C GLU A 17 -5.53 5.71 -5.43
N THR A 18 -4.81 5.33 -4.38
CA THR A 18 -4.18 4.01 -4.27
C THR A 18 -4.32 3.48 -2.84
N GLU A 19 -3.83 2.27 -2.61
CA GLU A 19 -3.68 1.68 -1.28
C GLU A 19 -2.20 1.47 -0.91
N PHE A 20 -1.92 1.52 0.38
CA PHE A 20 -0.63 1.18 0.96
C PHE A 20 -0.80 -0.04 1.86
N ILE A 21 -0.33 -1.19 1.38
CA ILE A 21 -0.39 -2.47 2.09
C ILE A 21 0.97 -2.70 2.74
N VAL A 22 0.98 -2.88 4.06
CA VAL A 22 2.20 -3.10 4.83
C VAL A 22 2.02 -4.27 5.79
N ARG A 23 3.02 -5.15 5.85
CA ARG A 23 3.12 -6.19 6.86
C ARG A 23 3.87 -5.65 8.07
N VAL A 24 3.26 -5.75 9.24
CA VAL A 24 3.86 -5.36 10.53
C VAL A 24 3.87 -6.59 11.42
N GLY A 25 5.02 -7.27 11.50
CA GLY A 25 5.11 -8.57 12.16
C GLY A 25 4.20 -9.61 11.51
N SER A 26 3.23 -10.13 12.27
CA SER A 26 2.21 -11.07 11.80
C SER A 26 0.93 -10.39 11.29
N GLU A 27 0.83 -9.07 11.37
CA GLU A 27 -0.37 -8.32 10.98
C GLU A 27 -0.21 -7.71 9.58
N LEU A 28 -1.32 -7.59 8.88
CA LEU A 28 -1.43 -6.86 7.62
C LEU A 28 -2.24 -5.59 7.85
N LEU A 29 -1.63 -4.44 7.60
CA LEU A 29 -2.30 -3.15 7.60
C LEU A 29 -2.50 -2.67 6.17
N VAL A 30 -3.73 -2.31 5.83
CA VAL A 30 -4.09 -1.71 4.55
C VAL A 30 -4.58 -0.30 4.80
N ILE A 31 -3.88 0.69 4.25
CA ILE A 31 -4.30 2.10 4.24
C ILE A 31 -4.88 2.37 2.85
N ARG A 32 -6.19 2.63 2.77
CA ARG A 32 -6.91 2.83 1.51
C ARG A 32 -7.12 4.31 1.17
N ASP A 33 -7.58 4.54 -0.05
CA ASP A 33 -8.08 5.82 -0.54
C ASP A 33 -7.02 6.93 -0.36
N ILE A 34 -5.75 6.59 -0.64
CA ILE A 34 -4.60 7.49 -0.50
C ILE A 34 -4.45 8.30 -1.79
N PRO A 35 -4.59 9.64 -1.75
CA PRO A 35 -4.34 10.47 -2.91
C PRO A 35 -2.89 10.35 -3.38
N ALA A 36 -2.69 10.05 -4.67
CA ALA A 36 -1.36 9.85 -5.25
C ALA A 36 -1.33 10.22 -6.74
N TYR A 37 -0.13 10.31 -7.29
CA TYR A 37 0.07 10.19 -8.73
C TYR A 37 0.35 8.73 -9.05
N VAL A 38 -0.55 8.09 -9.79
CA VAL A 38 -0.48 6.66 -10.12
C VAL A 38 -0.10 6.50 -11.58
N CYS A 39 0.84 5.59 -11.86
CA CYS A 39 1.21 5.27 -13.23
C CYS A 39 0.14 4.40 -13.88
N GLU A 40 -0.43 4.85 -15.00
CA GLU A 40 -1.46 4.10 -15.72
C GLU A 40 -0.95 2.77 -16.31
N GLU A 41 0.37 2.63 -16.49
CA GLU A 41 0.97 1.46 -17.13
C GLU A 41 1.42 0.39 -16.13
N CYS A 42 2.00 0.77 -15.00
CA CYS A 42 2.60 -0.17 -14.05
C CYS A 42 2.05 -0.08 -12.62
N GLY A 43 1.16 0.87 -12.33
CA GLY A 43 0.54 1.04 -11.01
C GLY A 43 1.43 1.69 -9.94
N GLU A 44 2.66 2.09 -10.28
CA GLU A 44 3.56 2.76 -9.32
C GLU A 44 2.93 4.06 -8.79
N ALA A 45 2.99 4.26 -7.48
CA ALA A 45 2.34 5.38 -6.80
C ALA A 45 3.37 6.37 -6.21
N TYR A 46 3.16 7.66 -6.50
CA TYR A 46 3.99 8.75 -6.03
C TYR A 46 3.18 9.61 -5.08
N TYR A 47 3.65 9.71 -3.85
CA TYR A 47 3.03 10.52 -2.80
C TYR A 47 3.67 11.90 -2.73
N THR A 48 2.86 12.92 -2.43
CA THR A 48 3.39 14.22 -2.06
C THR A 48 3.99 14.16 -0.65
N PRO A 49 4.89 15.09 -0.28
CA PRO A 49 5.49 15.10 1.05
C PRO A 49 4.47 15.17 2.20
N ASP A 50 3.32 15.82 1.99
CA ASP A 50 2.24 15.87 2.98
C ASP A 50 1.51 14.53 3.13
N ILE A 51 1.25 13.82 2.03
CA ILE A 51 0.66 12.47 2.07
C ILE A 51 1.63 11.49 2.71
N SER A 52 2.92 11.52 2.36
CA SER A 52 3.96 10.69 3.00
C SER A 52 3.99 10.91 4.51
N ARG A 53 4.05 12.16 4.99
CA ARG A 53 4.00 12.47 6.44
C ARG A 53 2.71 11.99 7.11
N ARG A 54 1.59 11.94 6.38
CA ARG A 54 0.33 11.43 6.92
C ARG A 54 0.38 9.91 7.07
N ILE A 55 0.94 9.20 6.09
CA ILE A 55 1.20 7.76 6.17
C ILE A 55 2.12 7.47 7.36
N ASP A 56 3.22 8.22 7.52
CA ASP A 56 4.16 8.05 8.63
C ASP A 56 3.46 8.18 10.00
N ARG A 57 2.61 9.20 10.18
CA ARG A 57 1.82 9.38 11.42
C ARG A 57 0.83 8.24 11.67
N ILE A 58 0.25 7.67 10.61
CA ILE A 58 -0.63 6.50 10.73
C ILE A 58 0.21 5.31 11.22
N MET A 59 1.38 5.08 10.64
CA MET A 59 2.29 4.00 11.05
C MET A 59 2.79 4.16 12.50
N GLU A 60 3.17 5.37 12.92
CA GLU A 60 3.53 5.66 14.31
C GLU A 60 2.40 5.28 15.27
N ARG A 61 1.18 5.77 15.01
CA ARG A 61 0.01 5.46 15.84
C ARG A 61 -0.36 3.98 15.82
N PHE A 62 -0.07 3.28 14.73
CA PHE A 62 -0.35 1.85 14.58
C PHE A 62 0.60 1.06 15.47
N HIS A 63 1.90 1.37 15.46
CA HIS A 63 2.88 0.78 16.37
C HIS A 63 2.57 1.05 17.84
N GLU A 64 1.99 2.22 18.15
CA GLU A 64 1.53 2.54 19.51
C GLU A 64 0.18 1.90 19.89
N SER A 65 -0.45 1.11 19.01
CA SER A 65 -1.78 0.52 19.20
C SER A 65 -2.88 1.56 19.48
N LYS A 66 -2.76 2.77 18.91
CA LYS A 66 -3.68 3.92 19.11
C LYS A 66 -4.63 4.17 17.93
N LEU A 67 -4.84 3.18 17.08
CA LEU A 67 -5.72 3.25 15.91
C LEU A 67 -6.86 2.25 16.02
N LEU A 68 -8.08 2.75 15.82
CA LEU A 68 -9.23 1.89 15.57
C LEU A 68 -9.19 1.52 14.09
N VAL A 69 -8.92 0.25 13.82
CA VAL A 69 -8.89 -0.31 12.47
C VAL A 69 -10.12 -1.20 12.27
N HIS A 70 -10.61 -1.27 11.03
CA HIS A 70 -11.64 -2.22 10.66
C HIS A 70 -10.96 -3.57 10.35
N PRO A 71 -11.28 -4.66 11.06
CA PRO A 71 -10.67 -5.95 10.77
C PRO A 71 -11.11 -6.43 9.39
N ILE A 72 -10.16 -6.99 8.63
CA ILE A 72 -10.41 -7.65 7.35
C ILE A 72 -9.99 -9.11 7.46
N ALA A 73 -10.72 -10.01 6.79
CA ALA A 73 -10.27 -11.38 6.64
C ALA A 73 -9.11 -11.42 5.64
N ALA A 74 -7.96 -11.96 6.04
CA ALA A 74 -6.79 -12.15 5.19
C ALA A 74 -6.30 -13.59 5.32
N GLY A 75 -5.99 -14.20 4.17
CA GLY A 75 -5.31 -15.50 4.10
C GLY A 75 -3.84 -15.32 3.74
N GLU A 76 -2.97 -16.13 4.32
CA GLU A 76 -1.57 -16.23 3.94
C GLU A 76 -1.26 -17.69 3.61
N LEU A 77 -0.55 -17.92 2.51
CA LEU A 77 -0.09 -19.23 2.08
C LEU A 77 1.36 -19.10 1.63
N GLY A 78 2.27 -19.86 2.23
CA GLY A 78 3.62 -20.00 1.70
C GLY A 78 3.63 -20.88 0.46
N MET A 79 4.49 -20.58 -0.52
CA MET A 79 4.63 -21.38 -1.75
C MET A 79 4.88 -22.87 -1.53
N ARG A 80 5.40 -23.29 -0.36
CA ARG A 80 5.67 -24.70 -0.02
C ARG A 80 4.47 -25.42 0.61
N GLU A 81 3.42 -24.69 0.95
CA GLU A 81 2.21 -25.19 1.62
C GLU A 81 1.08 -25.47 0.61
N ASP A 82 1.31 -25.17 -0.68
CA ASP A 82 0.42 -25.44 -1.83
C ASP A 82 0.23 -26.95 -2.12
N VAL A 83 1.04 -27.83 -1.52
CA VAL A 83 1.09 -29.27 -1.83
C VAL A 83 -0.13 -30.06 -1.29
N GLY A 84 -1.17 -29.39 -0.79
CA GLY A 84 -2.38 -30.00 -0.23
C GLY A 84 -3.62 -30.04 -1.12
N ILE A 85 -3.63 -29.41 -2.30
CA ILE A 85 -4.82 -29.34 -3.18
C ILE A 85 -4.85 -30.47 -4.24
N LEU A 86 -3.81 -31.29 -4.31
CA LEU A 86 -3.73 -32.48 -5.18
C LEU A 86 -3.57 -33.76 -4.33
N ALA A 87 -4.62 -34.13 -3.60
CA ALA A 87 -4.83 -35.49 -3.10
C ALA A 87 -6.29 -35.89 -3.29
#